data_AF-A0A438H1I5-F1
#
_entry.id   AF-A0A438H1I5-F1
#
_cell.length_a   1.000
_cell.length_b   1.000
_cell.length_c   1.000
_cell.angle_alpha   90.00
_cell.angle_beta   90.00
_cell.angle_gamma   90.00
#
_symmetry.space_group_name_H-M   'P 1'
#
loop_
_entity.id
_entity.type
_entity.pdbx_description
1 polymer ?
#
loop_
_entity_poly.entity_id
_entity_poly.type
_entity_poly.pdbx_seq_one_letter_code
_entity_poly.pdbx_strand_id
1 'polypeptide(L)'
;MALKATSFTSTLHPSLCSVSSLFLFTLISILSVSLFFLFTTANQSKSISSQSIISQTTPQASIKVYVADLPRSLNYGLLDTYWSLQSDSRLGSEADREIRRTQMGKTLKFPPYPENPLIKQYSAEYWIMGDLMTPEKLRYGSFAKRVFDVNEADVVFVPFFATISAEIQLDVGKGVFRKKEGNEDYERQRQVMEFVRGTEAWKRSGGRDHVFVLTDPVAMWHVKAEIAPAILLVVDFGGWYKLDSKASNNSLSEMIQHTQVSLLKDVIVPYTHLLPRLHLSENQIRQTLLYFKGAKHRHRHDLFVYLDDLHLLDIKVV
;
A
#
# COMPACT_ATOMS: atom_id res chain seq x y z
N MET A 1 -9.38 14.42 -90.46
CA MET A 1 -9.99 13.10 -90.21
C MET A 1 -9.43 12.56 -88.90
N ALA A 2 -10.16 12.12 -87.89
CA ALA A 2 -11.54 12.33 -87.46
C ALA A 2 -11.52 12.11 -85.93
N LEU A 3 -12.22 12.96 -85.17
CA LEU A 3 -12.50 12.77 -83.75
C LEU A 3 -13.48 11.60 -83.56
N LYS A 4 -13.27 10.79 -82.50
CA LYS A 4 -14.41 10.23 -81.75
C LYS A 4 -14.02 9.93 -80.31
N ALA A 5 -14.78 10.52 -79.40
CA ALA A 5 -14.75 10.33 -77.96
C ALA A 5 -15.57 9.11 -77.54
N THR A 6 -15.25 8.53 -76.38
CA THR A 6 -16.24 7.97 -75.45
C THR A 6 -15.70 7.94 -74.03
N SER A 7 -16.42 8.63 -73.14
CA SER A 7 -16.27 8.66 -71.69
C SER A 7 -17.07 7.54 -71.02
N PHE A 8 -16.58 6.98 -69.92
CA PHE A 8 -17.40 6.30 -68.92
C PHE A 8 -17.11 6.88 -67.53
N THR A 9 -18.17 7.41 -66.92
CA THR A 9 -18.26 8.01 -65.60
C THR A 9 -18.51 6.92 -64.55
N SER A 10 -17.82 6.98 -63.40
CA SER A 10 -18.19 6.26 -62.18
C SER A 10 -18.72 7.26 -61.17
N THR A 11 -19.97 7.07 -60.75
CA THR A 11 -20.69 7.89 -59.78
C THR A 11 -20.46 7.36 -58.37
N LEU A 12 -19.75 8.12 -57.54
CA LEU A 12 -19.67 7.91 -56.09
C LEU A 12 -20.87 8.61 -55.43
N HIS A 13 -21.73 7.83 -54.77
CA HIS A 13 -22.81 8.33 -53.93
C HIS A 13 -22.26 8.84 -52.58
N PRO A 14 -22.49 10.10 -52.18
CA PRO A 14 -22.24 10.54 -50.82
C PRO A 14 -23.38 10.07 -49.90
N SER A 15 -23.03 9.38 -48.81
CA SER A 15 -23.94 8.99 -47.74
C SER A 15 -24.49 10.24 -47.04
N LEU A 16 -25.80 10.49 -47.20
CA LEU A 16 -26.52 11.53 -46.49
C LEU A 16 -26.65 11.13 -45.01
N CYS A 17 -25.76 11.65 -44.15
CA CYS A 17 -26.05 11.74 -42.72
C CYS A 17 -27.23 12.69 -42.56
N SER A 18 -28.43 12.10 -42.43
CA SER A 18 -29.66 12.84 -42.21
C SER A 18 -29.54 13.71 -40.97
N VAL A 19 -29.92 14.98 -41.11
CA VAL A 19 -29.94 16.00 -40.05
C VAL A 19 -30.64 15.48 -38.78
N SER A 20 -31.61 14.57 -38.91
CA SER A 20 -32.29 13.91 -37.80
C SER A 20 -31.38 13.05 -36.91
N SER A 21 -30.33 12.45 -37.47
CA SER A 21 -29.34 11.67 -36.70
C SER A 21 -28.50 12.58 -35.81
N LEU A 22 -28.06 13.72 -36.35
CA LEU A 22 -27.29 14.71 -35.59
C LEU A 22 -28.13 15.32 -34.45
N PHE A 23 -29.42 15.58 -34.67
CA PHE A 23 -30.32 16.03 -33.61
C PHE A 23 -30.53 14.99 -32.51
N LEU A 24 -30.55 13.69 -32.85
CA LEU A 24 -30.68 12.63 -31.84
C LEU A 24 -29.42 12.52 -30.98
N PHE A 25 -28.23 12.62 -31.59
CA PHE A 25 -26.96 12.61 -30.86
C PHE A 25 -26.79 13.83 -29.96
N THR A 26 -27.22 15.02 -30.39
CA THR A 26 -27.16 16.22 -29.54
C THR A 26 -28.14 16.11 -28.37
N LEU A 27 -29.34 15.56 -28.57
CA LEU A 27 -30.31 15.35 -27.50
C LEU A 27 -29.79 14.34 -26.45
N ILE A 28 -29.19 13.23 -26.89
CA ILE A 28 -28.57 12.23 -25.99
C ILE A 28 -27.38 12.84 -25.21
N SER A 29 -26.60 13.70 -25.87
CA SER A 29 -25.47 14.39 -25.24
C SER A 29 -25.95 15.39 -24.19
N ILE A 30 -27.02 16.14 -24.45
CA ILE A 30 -27.60 17.06 -23.47
C ILE A 30 -28.20 16.29 -22.29
N LEU A 31 -28.88 15.17 -22.54
CA LEU A 31 -29.46 14.33 -21.49
C LEU A 31 -28.38 13.68 -20.60
N SER A 32 -27.27 13.24 -21.17
CA SER A 32 -26.15 12.67 -20.39
C SER A 32 -25.46 13.73 -19.54
N VAL A 33 -25.30 14.95 -20.06
CA VAL A 33 -24.75 16.09 -19.31
C VAL A 33 -25.71 16.52 -18.18
N SER A 34 -27.02 16.55 -18.42
CA SER A 34 -27.99 16.92 -17.37
C SER A 34 -28.09 15.86 -16.26
N LEU A 35 -28.01 14.58 -16.59
CA LEU A 35 -27.89 13.50 -15.60
C LEU A 35 -26.60 13.61 -14.79
N PHE A 36 -25.47 13.96 -15.40
CA PHE A 36 -24.22 14.21 -14.70
C PHE A 36 -24.34 15.38 -13.69
N PHE A 37 -25.01 16.46 -14.08
CA PHE A 37 -25.28 17.59 -13.17
C PHE A 37 -26.28 17.25 -12.05
N LEU A 38 -27.27 16.39 -12.31
CA LEU A 38 -28.18 15.90 -11.27
C LEU A 38 -27.48 14.97 -10.25
N PHE A 39 -26.59 14.09 -10.71
CA PHE A 39 -25.82 13.23 -9.80
C PHE A 39 -24.75 14.00 -9.01
N THR A 40 -24.18 15.08 -9.57
CA THR A 40 -23.23 15.93 -8.85
C THR A 40 -23.93 16.87 -7.86
N THR A 41 -25.14 17.34 -8.15
CA THR A 41 -25.92 18.16 -7.21
C THR A 41 -26.55 17.34 -6.08
N ALA A 42 -26.96 16.10 -6.33
CA ALA A 42 -27.42 15.18 -5.27
C ALA A 42 -26.31 14.84 -4.26
N ASN A 43 -25.03 14.92 -4.66
CA ASN A 43 -23.86 14.74 -3.79
C ASN A 43 -23.34 16.05 -3.16
N GLN A 44 -23.99 17.19 -3.39
CA GLN A 44 -23.68 18.44 -2.71
C GLN A 44 -24.75 18.77 -1.66
N SER A 45 -24.76 18.00 -0.57
CA SER A 45 -25.32 18.47 0.69
C SER A 45 -24.52 17.93 1.87
N LYS A 46 -23.48 18.68 2.24
CA LYS A 46 -23.01 18.99 3.60
C LYS A 46 -21.80 19.90 3.45
N SER A 47 -22.05 21.17 3.17
CA SER A 47 -21.05 22.21 3.45
C SER A 47 -20.88 22.29 4.96
N ILE A 48 -19.80 21.71 5.47
CA ILE A 48 -19.34 21.99 6.82
C ILE A 48 -18.83 23.43 6.78
N SER A 49 -19.57 24.33 7.40
CA SER A 49 -19.15 25.71 7.65
C SER A 49 -17.87 25.68 8.48
N SER A 50 -16.77 26.14 7.88
CA SER A 50 -15.51 26.41 8.57
C SER A 50 -15.66 27.67 9.44
N GLN A 51 -16.23 27.50 10.63
CA GLN A 51 -16.10 28.47 11.71
C GLN A 51 -14.76 28.23 12.42
N SER A 52 -13.86 29.20 12.29
CA SER A 52 -12.67 29.31 13.13
C SER A 52 -13.08 29.51 14.58
N ILE A 53 -12.89 28.49 15.41
CA ILE A 53 -12.86 28.62 16.87
C ILE A 53 -11.45 28.24 17.32
N ILE A 54 -10.66 29.27 17.58
CA ILE A 54 -9.44 29.19 18.37
C ILE A 54 -9.87 28.96 19.83
N SER A 55 -9.15 28.06 20.50
CA SER A 55 -9.18 27.75 21.94
C SER A 55 -10.30 26.84 22.44
N GLN A 56 -10.19 25.54 22.18
CA GLN A 56 -10.53 24.48 23.14
C GLN A 56 -9.54 23.33 22.95
N THR A 57 -9.01 22.77 24.03
CA THR A 57 -8.17 21.56 24.06
C THR A 57 -8.78 20.47 23.18
N THR A 58 -8.30 20.32 21.96
CA THR A 58 -8.75 19.27 21.06
C THR A 58 -8.33 17.93 21.68
N PRO A 59 -9.27 17.00 21.94
CA PRO A 59 -8.87 15.64 22.24
C PRO A 59 -8.00 15.18 21.07
N GLN A 60 -6.80 14.71 21.37
CA GLN A 60 -5.89 14.15 20.38
C GLN A 60 -6.67 13.09 19.61
N ALA A 61 -7.04 13.37 18.36
CA ALA A 61 -8.00 12.55 17.61
C ALA A 61 -7.37 11.20 17.30
N SER A 62 -7.63 10.20 18.14
CA SER A 62 -7.07 8.85 17.97
C SER A 62 -7.74 8.12 16.83
N ILE A 63 -6.96 7.48 15.95
CA ILE A 63 -7.50 6.58 14.92
C ILE A 63 -7.97 5.27 15.56
N LYS A 64 -9.22 4.86 15.33
CA LYS A 64 -9.77 3.60 15.82
C LYS A 64 -9.41 2.47 14.85
N VAL A 65 -8.73 1.45 15.38
CA VAL A 65 -8.15 0.37 14.59
C VAL A 65 -8.74 -0.96 15.04
N TYR A 66 -9.43 -1.66 14.15
CA TYR A 66 -9.74 -3.08 14.33
C TYR A 66 -8.54 -3.91 13.87
N VAL A 67 -8.14 -4.91 14.64
CA VAL A 67 -7.08 -5.84 14.22
C VAL A 67 -7.73 -7.09 13.67
N ALA A 68 -7.49 -7.40 12.39
CA ALA A 68 -8.04 -8.60 11.76
C ALA A 68 -7.56 -9.87 12.49
N ASP A 69 -8.47 -10.81 12.73
CA ASP A 69 -8.24 -12.04 13.50
C ASP A 69 -7.48 -13.11 12.70
N LEU A 70 -6.29 -12.77 12.20
CA LEU A 70 -5.42 -13.72 11.53
C LEU A 70 -4.85 -14.74 12.52
N PRO A 71 -4.72 -16.03 12.12
CA PRO A 71 -4.08 -17.03 12.95
C PRO A 71 -2.63 -16.64 13.28
N ARG A 72 -2.17 -17.02 14.48
CA ARG A 72 -0.83 -16.66 14.96
C ARG A 72 0.29 -17.16 14.03
N SER A 73 0.06 -18.26 13.29
CA SER A 73 0.97 -18.79 12.27
C SER A 73 1.29 -17.82 11.14
N LEU A 74 0.51 -16.74 10.98
CA LEU A 74 0.72 -15.68 9.98
C LEU A 74 1.33 -14.40 10.59
N ASN A 75 1.63 -14.37 11.90
CA ASN A 75 2.28 -13.24 12.58
C ASN A 75 3.41 -13.68 13.50
N TYR A 76 3.26 -13.57 14.83
CA TYR A 76 4.28 -13.95 15.80
C TYR A 76 4.73 -15.41 15.65
N GLY A 77 3.91 -16.29 15.05
CA GLY A 77 4.28 -17.68 14.75
C GLY A 77 5.34 -17.80 13.67
N LEU A 78 5.40 -16.84 12.74
CA LEU A 78 6.48 -16.80 11.75
C LEU A 78 7.82 -16.50 12.40
N LEU A 79 7.85 -15.74 13.49
CA LEU A 79 9.09 -15.53 14.24
C LEU A 79 9.56 -16.82 14.92
N ASP A 80 8.65 -17.61 15.49
CA ASP A 80 9.00 -18.91 16.05
C ASP A 80 9.64 -19.82 14.98
N THR A 81 9.06 -19.85 13.77
CA THR A 81 9.63 -20.55 12.62
C THR A 81 11.00 -20.00 12.23
N TYR A 82 11.13 -18.67 12.09
CA TYR A 82 12.40 -18.02 11.75
C TYR A 82 13.52 -18.38 12.75
N TRP A 83 13.21 -18.37 14.04
CA TRP A 83 14.16 -18.73 15.10
C TRP A 83 14.49 -20.23 15.14
N SER A 84 13.64 -21.09 14.56
CA SER A 84 13.92 -22.53 14.44
C SER A 84 14.89 -22.89 13.31
N LEU A 85 15.11 -21.98 12.34
CA LEU A 85 16.05 -22.21 11.24
C LEU A 85 17.48 -22.31 11.76
N GLN A 86 18.28 -23.23 11.23
CA GLN A 86 19.60 -23.56 11.80
C GLN A 86 20.70 -22.52 11.51
N SER A 87 20.56 -21.74 10.44
CA SER A 87 21.53 -20.68 10.11
C SER A 87 20.90 -19.61 9.24
N ASP A 88 21.21 -18.35 9.54
CA ASP A 88 21.03 -17.24 8.60
C ASP A 88 22.42 -16.84 8.10
N SER A 89 22.70 -17.10 6.83
CA SER A 89 24.01 -16.83 6.21
C SER A 89 24.20 -15.36 5.80
N ARG A 90 23.19 -14.51 5.97
CA ARG A 90 23.23 -13.09 5.60
C ARG A 90 24.00 -12.27 6.65
N LEU A 91 24.55 -11.14 6.21
CA LEU A 91 25.34 -10.22 7.04
C LEU A 91 24.54 -9.73 8.26
N GLY A 92 25.21 -9.58 9.41
CA GLY A 92 24.61 -9.07 10.64
C GLY A 92 23.92 -10.11 11.52
N SER A 93 24.10 -11.41 11.24
CA SER A 93 23.42 -12.50 11.94
C SER A 93 24.01 -12.87 13.32
N GLU A 94 25.06 -12.20 13.81
CA GLU A 94 25.70 -12.56 15.09
C GLU A 94 24.79 -12.42 16.31
N ALA A 95 24.12 -11.27 16.43
CA ALA A 95 23.13 -11.06 17.48
C ALA A 95 21.99 -12.09 17.36
N ASP A 96 21.56 -12.39 16.14
CA ASP A 96 20.53 -13.39 15.85
C ASP A 96 20.98 -14.81 16.19
N ARG A 97 22.27 -15.14 16.09
CA ARG A 97 22.80 -16.44 16.53
C ARG A 97 22.65 -16.64 18.03
N GLU A 98 22.92 -15.61 18.84
CA GLU A 98 22.74 -15.69 20.29
C GLU A 98 21.26 -15.73 20.67
N ILE A 99 20.41 -14.92 20.02
CA ILE A 99 18.95 -15.00 20.22
C ILE A 99 18.46 -16.40 19.88
N ARG A 100 18.84 -16.96 18.73
CA ARG A 100 18.49 -18.34 18.35
C ARG A 100 18.90 -19.34 19.42
N ARG A 101 20.15 -19.29 19.91
CA ARG A 101 20.66 -20.17 20.97
C ARG A 101 19.81 -20.11 22.25
N THR A 102 19.38 -18.91 22.65
CA THR A 102 18.60 -18.69 23.88
C THR A 102 17.11 -19.00 23.73
N GLN A 103 16.58 -18.93 22.51
CA GLN A 103 15.17 -19.14 22.18
C GLN A 103 14.83 -20.55 21.69
N MET A 104 15.82 -21.37 21.33
CA MET A 104 15.61 -22.75 20.90
C MET A 104 14.68 -23.52 21.88
N GLY A 105 13.59 -24.05 21.33
CA GLY A 105 12.61 -24.85 22.07
C GLY A 105 11.61 -24.05 22.93
N LYS A 106 11.64 -22.72 22.89
CA LYS A 106 10.68 -21.87 23.61
C LYS A 106 9.65 -21.27 22.66
N THR A 107 8.37 -21.43 22.97
CA THR A 107 7.29 -20.69 22.31
C THR A 107 6.93 -19.48 23.16
N LEU A 108 7.43 -18.31 22.78
CA LEU A 108 7.13 -17.07 23.49
C LEU A 108 5.79 -16.48 23.03
N LYS A 109 5.07 -15.82 23.94
CA LYS A 109 3.86 -15.06 23.56
C LYS A 109 4.20 -13.98 22.53
N PHE A 110 5.31 -13.28 22.73
CA PHE A 110 5.86 -12.26 21.84
C PHE A 110 7.35 -12.56 21.62
N PRO A 111 7.70 -13.32 20.56
CA PRO A 111 9.11 -13.59 20.23
C PRO A 111 9.84 -12.29 19.87
N PRO A 112 11.16 -12.19 20.10
CA PRO A 112 11.95 -11.06 19.64
C PRO A 112 11.94 -10.99 18.10
N TYR A 113 11.99 -9.78 17.55
CA TYR A 113 12.21 -9.58 16.12
C TYR A 113 13.71 -9.74 15.78
N PRO A 114 14.08 -10.16 14.56
CA PRO A 114 15.48 -10.28 14.16
C PRO A 114 16.26 -8.96 14.30
N GLU A 115 17.50 -9.06 14.77
CA GLU A 115 18.46 -7.96 14.91
C GLU A 115 19.27 -7.73 13.63
N ASN A 116 19.26 -8.67 12.67
CA ASN A 116 19.85 -8.47 11.35
C ASN A 116 19.33 -7.14 10.74
N PRO A 117 20.20 -6.16 10.44
CA PRO A 117 19.78 -4.84 9.97
C PRO A 117 19.02 -4.88 8.64
N LEU A 118 19.27 -5.88 7.79
CA LEU A 118 18.57 -6.06 6.53
C LEU A 118 17.08 -6.36 6.74
N ILE A 119 16.74 -7.04 7.83
CA ILE A 119 15.37 -7.46 8.18
C ILE A 119 14.75 -6.46 9.16
N LYS A 120 15.50 -6.08 10.21
CA LYS A 120 15.05 -5.20 11.30
C LYS A 120 14.50 -3.87 10.83
N GLN A 121 15.06 -3.32 9.75
CA GLN A 121 14.58 -2.06 9.16
C GLN A 121 13.14 -2.13 8.63
N TYR A 122 12.61 -3.33 8.38
CA TYR A 122 11.26 -3.59 7.86
C TYR A 122 10.31 -4.13 8.94
N SER A 123 10.62 -3.90 10.22
CA SER A 123 9.89 -4.44 11.38
C SER A 123 8.56 -3.76 11.73
N ALA A 124 8.02 -2.90 10.86
CA ALA A 124 6.85 -2.07 11.19
C ALA A 124 5.62 -2.89 11.61
N GLU A 125 5.35 -4.00 10.92
CA GLU A 125 4.27 -4.95 11.23
C GLU A 125 4.34 -5.49 12.67
N TYR A 126 5.56 -5.80 13.15
CA TYR A 126 5.81 -6.31 14.50
C TYR A 126 5.49 -5.26 15.57
N TRP A 127 5.96 -4.03 15.37
CA TRP A 127 5.78 -2.95 16.34
C TRP A 127 4.33 -2.45 16.37
N ILE A 128 3.67 -2.32 15.21
CA ILE A 128 2.26 -1.91 15.14
C ILE A 128 1.38 -2.95 15.83
N MET A 129 1.58 -4.24 15.53
CA MET A 129 0.86 -5.32 16.20
C MET A 129 1.12 -5.34 17.70
N GLY A 130 2.39 -5.16 18.12
CA GLY A 130 2.76 -5.11 19.53
C GLY A 130 2.09 -3.97 20.29
N ASP A 131 2.05 -2.77 19.69
CA ASP A 131 1.32 -1.63 20.26
C ASP A 131 -0.17 -1.96 20.39
N LEU A 132 -0.84 -2.38 19.29
CA LEU A 132 -2.28 -2.65 19.31
C LEU A 132 -2.67 -3.83 20.24
N MET A 133 -1.78 -4.79 20.45
CA MET A 133 -1.99 -5.89 21.41
C MET A 133 -1.76 -5.48 22.87
N THR A 134 -1.07 -4.38 23.12
CA THR A 134 -0.80 -3.91 24.48
C THR A 134 -2.08 -3.33 25.11
N PRO A 135 -2.43 -3.68 26.35
CA PRO A 135 -3.61 -3.12 27.02
C PRO A 135 -3.58 -1.59 27.05
N GLU A 136 -4.71 -0.93 26.79
CA GLU A 136 -4.79 0.53 26.65
C GLU A 136 -4.14 1.29 27.82
N LYS A 137 -4.34 0.81 29.06
CA LYS A 137 -3.74 1.37 30.28
C LYS A 137 -2.20 1.35 30.34
N LEU A 138 -1.54 0.54 29.51
CA LEU A 138 -0.09 0.42 29.42
C LEU A 138 0.48 1.12 28.16
N ARG A 139 -0.38 1.59 27.25
CA ARG A 139 0.01 2.26 26.01
C ARG A 139 0.14 3.76 26.20
N TYR A 140 1.24 4.18 26.81
CA TYR A 140 1.52 5.61 26.97
C TYR A 140 1.88 6.24 25.63
N GLY A 141 1.02 7.14 25.15
CA GLY A 141 1.29 7.95 23.96
C GLY A 141 1.02 7.27 22.61
N SER A 142 0.32 6.13 22.58
CA SER A 142 -0.16 5.58 21.31
C SER A 142 -1.29 6.44 20.74
N PHE A 143 -1.13 6.85 19.48
CA PHE A 143 -2.15 7.62 18.77
C PHE A 143 -3.28 6.73 18.22
N ALA A 144 -3.02 5.44 18.04
CA ALA A 144 -4.01 4.48 17.59
C ALA A 144 -4.77 3.92 18.79
N LYS A 145 -6.10 3.80 18.68
CA LYS A 145 -6.94 3.12 19.66
C LYS A 145 -7.43 1.80 19.09
N ARG A 146 -7.04 0.68 19.68
CA ARG A 146 -7.61 -0.61 19.29
C ARG A 146 -9.09 -0.67 19.67
N VAL A 147 -9.92 -1.06 18.72
CA VAL A 147 -11.33 -1.40 18.94
C VAL A 147 -11.55 -2.89 18.66
N PHE A 148 -12.61 -3.45 19.26
CA PHE A 148 -12.96 -4.87 19.14
C PHE A 148 -14.24 -5.10 18.33
N ASP A 149 -14.97 -4.03 18.00
CA ASP A 149 -16.04 -4.07 17.00
C ASP A 149 -15.54 -3.38 15.73
N VAL A 150 -15.60 -4.10 14.61
CA VAL A 150 -15.19 -3.60 13.30
C VAL A 150 -16.07 -2.46 12.78
N ASN A 151 -17.28 -2.30 13.31
CA ASN A 151 -18.18 -1.19 12.97
C ASN A 151 -17.79 0.12 13.66
N GLU A 152 -16.99 0.05 14.73
CA GLU A 152 -16.45 1.23 15.42
C GLU A 152 -15.12 1.71 14.83
N ALA A 153 -14.52 0.89 13.96
CA ALA A 153 -13.17 1.10 13.43
C ALA A 153 -13.17 2.08 12.27
N ASP A 154 -12.15 2.94 12.25
CA ASP A 154 -11.85 3.79 11.09
C ASP A 154 -11.06 3.00 10.04
N VAL A 155 -10.23 2.05 10.49
CA VAL A 155 -9.44 1.15 9.63
C VAL A 155 -9.33 -0.27 10.21
N VAL A 156 -9.10 -1.23 9.32
CA VAL A 156 -8.82 -2.64 9.65
C VAL A 156 -7.33 -2.91 9.41
N PHE A 157 -6.56 -3.06 10.49
CA PHE A 157 -5.16 -3.49 10.38
C PHE A 157 -5.09 -4.99 10.10
N VAL A 158 -4.35 -5.39 9.06
CA VAL A 158 -4.10 -6.79 8.71
C VAL A 158 -2.73 -7.19 9.26
N PRO A 159 -2.66 -7.92 10.39
CA PRO A 159 -1.39 -8.19 11.07
C PRO A 159 -0.67 -9.38 10.45
N PHE A 160 -0.36 -9.35 9.16
CA PHE A 160 0.49 -10.36 8.52
C PHE A 160 1.96 -9.94 8.63
N PHE A 161 2.84 -10.82 9.11
CA PHE A 161 4.28 -10.52 9.16
C PHE A 161 4.94 -10.85 7.82
N ALA A 162 4.65 -10.00 6.82
CA ALA A 162 4.99 -10.23 5.43
C ALA A 162 6.50 -10.23 5.18
N THR A 163 7.25 -9.40 5.90
CA THR A 163 8.72 -9.38 5.84
C THR A 163 9.27 -10.73 6.29
N ILE A 164 8.85 -11.21 7.47
CA ILE A 164 9.34 -12.49 8.01
C ILE A 164 8.94 -13.66 7.09
N SER A 165 7.70 -13.66 6.57
CA SER A 165 7.25 -14.69 5.64
C SER A 165 8.15 -14.78 4.40
N ALA A 166 8.47 -13.63 3.80
CA ALA A 166 9.32 -13.55 2.62
C ALA A 166 10.76 -13.96 2.93
N GLU A 167 11.31 -13.48 4.06
CA GLU A 167 12.70 -13.75 4.43
C GLU A 167 12.95 -15.21 4.81
N ILE A 168 11.97 -15.91 5.40
CA ILE A 168 12.03 -17.37 5.59
C ILE A 168 12.12 -18.08 4.24
N GLN A 169 11.28 -17.69 3.28
CA GLN A 169 11.28 -18.32 1.96
C GLN A 169 12.58 -18.03 1.19
N LEU A 170 13.13 -16.82 1.31
CA LEU A 170 14.40 -16.46 0.68
C LEU A 170 15.57 -17.26 1.26
N ASP A 171 15.52 -17.61 2.55
CA ASP A 171 16.53 -18.45 3.20
C ASP A 171 16.39 -19.93 2.78
N VAL A 172 15.19 -20.49 2.88
CA VAL A 172 14.94 -21.93 2.60
C VAL A 172 14.97 -22.24 1.09
N GLY A 173 14.55 -21.31 0.24
CA GLY A 173 14.26 -21.60 -1.16
C GLY A 173 14.17 -20.37 -2.05
N LYS A 174 15.23 -19.56 -2.12
CA LYS A 174 15.29 -18.37 -3.00
C LYS A 174 14.91 -18.65 -4.45
N GLY A 175 15.29 -19.81 -4.99
CA GLY A 175 15.06 -20.19 -6.39
C GLY A 175 13.58 -20.36 -6.76
N VAL A 176 12.71 -20.59 -5.78
CA VAL A 176 11.26 -20.75 -5.99
C VAL A 176 10.45 -19.55 -5.51
N PHE A 177 11.07 -18.51 -4.93
CA PHE A 177 10.40 -17.32 -4.39
C PHE A 177 9.48 -16.60 -5.41
N ARG A 178 9.81 -16.64 -6.70
CA ARG A 178 9.00 -16.03 -7.77
C ARG A 178 7.94 -16.98 -8.35
N LYS A 179 7.94 -18.24 -7.94
CA LYS A 179 6.99 -19.26 -8.37
C LYS A 179 5.83 -19.33 -7.37
N LYS A 180 4.70 -19.89 -7.83
CA LYS A 180 3.56 -20.22 -6.97
C LYS A 180 3.73 -21.61 -6.36
N GLU A 181 4.14 -22.58 -7.18
CA GLU A 181 4.38 -23.94 -6.73
C GLU A 181 5.65 -24.05 -5.88
N GLY A 182 5.55 -24.73 -4.74
CA GLY A 182 6.66 -24.98 -3.82
C GLY A 182 7.15 -23.75 -3.07
N ASN A 183 6.34 -22.70 -2.98
CA ASN A 183 6.71 -21.43 -2.36
C ASN A 183 5.83 -21.13 -1.15
N GLU A 184 6.23 -21.54 0.04
CA GLU A 184 5.40 -21.37 1.24
C GLU A 184 5.01 -19.92 1.56
N ASP A 185 5.81 -18.92 1.13
CA ASP A 185 5.42 -17.51 1.25
C ASP A 185 4.21 -17.17 0.38
N TYR A 186 4.13 -17.71 -0.84
CA TYR A 186 2.93 -17.58 -1.68
C TYR A 186 1.69 -18.16 -0.98
N GLU A 187 1.80 -19.36 -0.43
CA GLU A 187 0.72 -20.05 0.27
C GLU A 187 0.24 -19.24 1.47
N ARG A 188 1.16 -18.69 2.28
CA ARG A 188 0.82 -17.79 3.39
C ARG A 188 0.12 -16.52 2.92
N GLN A 189 0.59 -15.90 1.83
CA GLN A 189 -0.08 -14.73 1.25
C GLN A 189 -1.50 -15.06 0.78
N ARG A 190 -1.72 -16.22 0.13
CA ARG A 190 -3.05 -16.67 -0.28
C ARG A 190 -3.97 -16.94 0.92
N GLN A 191 -3.45 -17.56 1.98
CA GLN A 191 -4.19 -17.75 3.23
C GLN A 191 -4.64 -16.41 3.81
N VAL A 192 -3.75 -15.42 3.93
CA VAL A 192 -4.11 -14.07 4.39
C VAL A 192 -5.22 -13.48 3.53
N MET A 193 -5.10 -13.57 2.21
CA MET A 193 -6.12 -13.03 1.30
C MET A 193 -7.46 -13.75 1.44
N GLU A 194 -7.47 -15.07 1.59
CA GLU A 194 -8.68 -15.85 1.82
C GLU A 194 -9.37 -15.46 3.13
N PHE A 195 -8.61 -15.38 4.23
CA PHE A 195 -9.13 -14.95 5.53
C PHE A 195 -9.76 -13.56 5.45
N VAL A 196 -9.01 -12.58 4.95
CA VAL A 196 -9.46 -11.18 4.96
C VAL A 196 -10.63 -10.97 4.01
N ARG A 197 -10.61 -11.55 2.80
CA ARG A 197 -11.70 -11.42 1.83
C ARG A 197 -12.99 -12.10 2.26
N GLY A 198 -12.89 -13.11 3.11
CA GLY A 198 -14.04 -13.78 3.71
C GLY A 198 -14.84 -12.88 4.68
N THR A 199 -14.22 -11.82 5.21
CA THR A 199 -14.83 -10.94 6.22
C THR A 199 -15.87 -9.98 5.63
N GLU A 200 -16.87 -9.61 6.43
CA GLU A 200 -17.87 -8.60 6.05
C GLU A 200 -17.23 -7.21 5.87
N ALA A 201 -16.18 -6.90 6.64
CA ALA A 201 -15.45 -5.65 6.51
C ALA A 201 -14.82 -5.51 5.12
N TRP A 202 -14.16 -6.55 4.62
CA TRP A 202 -13.61 -6.53 3.26
C TRP A 202 -14.71 -6.43 2.19
N LYS A 203 -15.79 -7.21 2.32
CA LYS A 203 -16.90 -7.17 1.35
C LYS A 203 -17.54 -5.79 1.26
N ARG A 204 -17.66 -5.09 2.40
CA ARG A 204 -18.22 -3.73 2.49
C ARG A 204 -17.34 -2.69 1.79
N SER A 205 -16.02 -2.72 2.02
CA SER A 205 -15.12 -1.66 1.54
C SER A 205 -14.36 -2.03 0.26
N GLY A 206 -14.43 -3.29 -0.18
CA GLY A 206 -13.53 -3.84 -1.19
C GLY A 206 -12.05 -3.78 -0.78
N GLY A 207 -11.77 -3.78 0.54
CA GLY A 207 -10.43 -3.67 1.09
C GLY A 207 -9.91 -2.24 1.27
N ARG A 208 -10.66 -1.19 0.89
CA ARG A 208 -10.18 0.21 0.93
C ARG A 208 -9.88 0.76 2.32
N ASP A 209 -10.54 0.23 3.34
CA ASP A 209 -10.31 0.56 4.76
C ASP A 209 -9.31 -0.39 5.44
N HIS A 210 -8.68 -1.32 4.69
CA HIS A 210 -7.70 -2.24 5.23
C HIS A 210 -6.29 -1.67 5.13
N VAL A 211 -5.46 -1.94 6.13
CA VAL A 211 -4.08 -1.50 6.21
C VAL A 211 -3.15 -2.71 6.13
N PHE A 212 -2.31 -2.75 5.11
CA PHE A 212 -1.25 -3.76 4.95
C PHE A 212 0.13 -3.12 5.12
N VAL A 213 1.07 -3.86 5.70
CA VAL A 213 2.47 -3.43 5.83
C VAL A 213 3.31 -4.08 4.73
N LEU A 214 3.95 -3.25 3.92
CA LEU A 214 4.78 -3.64 2.78
C LEU A 214 6.10 -2.86 2.80
N THR A 215 6.75 -2.88 3.96
CA THR A 215 8.02 -2.18 4.16
C THR A 215 9.18 -2.90 3.46
N ASP A 216 9.17 -4.24 3.44
CA ASP A 216 10.13 -5.02 2.65
C ASP A 216 9.79 -4.95 1.15
N PRO A 217 10.75 -4.63 0.26
CA PRO A 217 10.53 -4.59 -1.20
C PRO A 217 9.96 -5.87 -1.83
N VAL A 218 10.16 -7.04 -1.21
CA VAL A 218 9.67 -8.33 -1.70
C VAL A 218 8.45 -8.85 -0.96
N ALA A 219 8.00 -8.19 0.11
CA ALA A 219 6.80 -8.57 0.85
C ALA A 219 5.55 -8.53 -0.04
N MET A 220 4.63 -9.45 0.22
CA MET A 220 3.33 -9.57 -0.45
C MET A 220 3.41 -9.64 -1.98
N TRP A 221 4.54 -10.12 -2.53
CA TRP A 221 4.84 -10.03 -3.96
C TRP A 221 3.75 -10.61 -4.87
N HIS A 222 3.14 -11.71 -4.47
CA HIS A 222 2.24 -12.47 -5.35
C HIS A 222 0.82 -11.95 -5.36
N VAL A 223 0.45 -11.15 -4.37
CA VAL A 223 -0.91 -10.63 -4.16
C VAL A 223 -0.96 -9.10 -4.28
N LYS A 224 0.09 -8.46 -4.80
CA LYS A 224 0.19 -6.99 -4.94
C LYS A 224 -1.03 -6.36 -5.62
N ALA A 225 -1.46 -6.91 -6.75
CA ALA A 225 -2.63 -6.40 -7.47
C ALA A 225 -3.93 -6.59 -6.66
N GLU A 226 -4.00 -7.65 -5.86
CA GLU A 226 -5.16 -8.02 -5.06
C GLU A 226 -5.37 -7.10 -3.84
N ILE A 227 -4.29 -6.52 -3.32
CA ILE A 227 -4.28 -5.60 -2.17
C ILE A 227 -4.13 -4.13 -2.57
N ALA A 228 -3.89 -3.83 -3.85
CA ALA A 228 -3.70 -2.47 -4.35
C ALA A 228 -4.80 -1.46 -3.92
N PRO A 229 -6.09 -1.84 -3.79
CA PRO A 229 -7.13 -0.93 -3.30
C PRO A 229 -6.99 -0.52 -1.82
N ALA A 230 -6.24 -1.29 -1.02
CA ALA A 230 -6.07 -1.07 0.41
C ALA A 230 -5.09 0.07 0.72
N ILE A 231 -5.02 0.49 1.98
CA ILE A 231 -4.00 1.42 2.48
C ILE A 231 -2.71 0.62 2.68
N LEU A 232 -1.65 1.01 2.00
CA LEU A 232 -0.35 0.35 2.07
C LEU A 232 0.62 1.19 2.88
N LEU A 233 1.24 0.58 3.89
CA LEU A 233 2.37 1.15 4.61
C LEU A 233 3.66 0.71 3.91
N VAL A 234 4.34 1.62 3.22
CA VAL A 234 5.51 1.33 2.36
C VAL A 234 6.72 2.15 2.75
N VAL A 235 7.94 1.69 2.48
CA VAL A 235 9.16 2.48 2.75
C VAL A 235 9.43 3.56 1.71
N ASP A 236 9.06 3.30 0.46
CA ASP A 236 9.15 4.21 -0.67
C ASP A 236 8.16 3.79 -1.78
N PHE A 237 7.94 4.68 -2.75
CA PHE A 237 7.15 4.37 -3.94
C PHE A 237 8.00 3.94 -5.15
N GLY A 238 9.33 4.02 -5.05
CA GLY A 238 10.25 3.82 -6.16
C GLY A 238 10.35 2.37 -6.64
N GLY A 239 10.24 1.40 -5.72
CA GLY A 239 10.21 -0.02 -6.05
C GLY A 239 9.00 -0.44 -6.88
N TRP A 240 7.87 0.22 -6.66
CA TRP A 240 6.56 -0.11 -7.23
C TRP A 240 6.40 0.44 -8.65
N TYR A 241 6.89 1.66 -8.88
CA TYR A 241 6.92 2.33 -10.18
C TYR A 241 7.55 1.48 -11.30
N LYS A 242 8.62 0.72 -10.99
CA LYS A 242 9.33 -0.11 -11.99
C LYS A 242 8.52 -1.30 -12.50
N LEU A 243 7.50 -1.74 -11.79
CA LEU A 243 6.61 -2.81 -12.24
C LEU A 243 5.54 -2.26 -13.17
N ASP A 244 4.95 -1.13 -12.79
CA ASP A 244 3.93 -0.45 -13.59
C ASP A 244 4.51 0.04 -14.93
N SER A 245 5.75 0.55 -14.94
CA SER A 245 6.46 0.97 -16.16
C SER A 245 6.79 -0.19 -17.12
N LYS A 246 6.92 -1.42 -16.61
CA LYS A 246 7.17 -2.61 -17.44
C LYS A 246 5.88 -3.22 -17.99
N ALA A 247 4.75 -3.00 -17.31
CA ALA A 247 3.43 -3.40 -17.79
C ALA A 247 2.92 -2.45 -18.87
N SER A 248 3.31 -1.17 -18.83
CA SER A 248 3.02 -0.16 -19.85
C SER A 248 3.95 -0.27 -21.07
N ASN A 249 3.91 -1.38 -21.80
CA ASN A 249 4.57 -1.49 -23.12
C ASN A 249 3.85 -0.68 -24.23
N ASN A 250 2.81 0.10 -23.88
CA ASN A 250 2.09 0.96 -24.83
C ASN A 250 2.64 2.40 -24.75
N SER A 251 3.41 2.75 -25.77
CA SER A 251 4.13 4.01 -25.97
C SER A 251 3.24 5.22 -26.28
N LEU A 252 2.11 5.40 -25.59
CA LEU A 252 1.16 6.50 -25.87
C LEU A 252 0.79 7.37 -24.67
N SER A 253 1.32 7.10 -23.47
CA SER A 253 1.17 8.03 -22.36
C SER A 253 2.50 8.20 -21.65
N GLU A 254 3.02 9.43 -21.66
CA GLU A 254 4.17 9.87 -20.84
C GLU A 254 3.84 9.81 -19.33
N MET A 255 2.57 9.56 -18.99
CA MET A 255 2.08 9.43 -17.63
C MET A 255 2.17 7.98 -17.16
N ILE A 256 3.07 7.71 -16.22
CA ILE A 256 3.13 6.42 -15.53
C ILE A 256 1.87 6.28 -14.66
N GLN A 257 1.13 5.21 -14.90
CA GLN A 257 -0.02 4.86 -14.08
C GLN A 257 0.47 4.22 -12.77
N HIS A 258 0.24 4.91 -11.67
CA HIS A 258 0.48 4.43 -10.32
C HIS A 258 -0.67 3.48 -9.92
N THR A 259 -0.59 2.22 -10.36
CA THR A 259 -1.70 1.26 -10.19
C THR A 259 -1.61 0.48 -8.88
N GLN A 260 -0.40 0.33 -8.34
CA GLN A 260 -0.17 -0.48 -7.14
C GLN A 260 -0.01 0.36 -5.86
N VAL A 261 0.64 1.52 -5.95
CA VAL A 261 0.82 2.45 -4.82
C VAL A 261 0.42 3.86 -5.21
N SER A 262 -0.11 4.65 -4.29
CA SER A 262 -0.64 6.00 -4.53
C SER A 262 -0.39 6.94 -3.37
N LEU A 263 0.06 8.16 -3.69
CA LEU A 263 0.21 9.27 -2.74
C LEU A 263 -1.11 9.69 -2.08
N LEU A 264 -2.25 9.30 -2.63
CA LEU A 264 -3.57 9.67 -2.12
C LEU A 264 -4.01 8.83 -0.93
N LYS A 265 -3.48 7.61 -0.79
CA LYS A 265 -3.94 6.65 0.22
C LYS A 265 -2.81 5.96 1.00
N ASP A 266 -1.64 5.80 0.39
CA ASP A 266 -0.56 5.02 0.96
C ASP A 266 0.37 5.89 1.80
N VAL A 267 0.87 5.31 2.88
CA VAL A 267 1.62 6.03 3.90
C VAL A 267 3.06 5.53 3.90
N ILE A 268 3.99 6.47 3.91
CA ILE A 268 5.41 6.14 4.00
C ILE A 268 5.77 5.84 5.45
N VAL A 269 6.32 4.65 5.68
CA VAL A 269 6.96 4.26 6.94
C VAL A 269 8.47 4.40 6.74
N PRO A 270 9.11 5.40 7.36
CA PRO A 270 10.53 5.63 7.17
C PRO A 270 11.36 4.48 7.73
N TYR A 271 12.50 4.23 7.10
CA TYR A 271 13.52 3.33 7.64
C TYR A 271 13.94 3.80 9.03
N THR A 272 13.95 2.87 9.99
CA THR A 272 14.21 3.14 11.41
C THR A 272 15.56 3.81 11.68
N HIS A 273 16.55 3.63 10.79
CA HIS A 273 17.88 4.20 10.92
C HIS A 273 18.05 5.55 10.20
N LEU A 274 17.11 5.97 9.34
CA LEU A 274 17.25 7.18 8.54
C LEU A 274 16.71 8.43 9.22
N LEU A 275 15.76 8.28 10.14
CA LEU A 275 15.14 9.43 10.81
C LEU A 275 15.36 9.37 12.32
N PRO A 276 15.62 10.53 12.96
CA PRO A 276 15.61 10.61 14.41
C PRO A 276 14.22 10.22 14.94
N ARG A 277 14.19 9.62 16.13
CA ARG A 277 12.93 9.31 16.82
C ARG A 277 12.24 10.62 17.20
N LEU A 278 11.02 10.82 16.71
CA LEU A 278 10.17 11.93 17.14
C LEU A 278 9.67 11.64 18.56
N HIS A 279 9.93 12.53 19.51
CA HIS A 279 9.31 12.44 20.83
C HIS A 279 7.81 12.75 20.69
N LEU A 280 6.95 11.94 21.30
CA LEU A 280 5.49 12.10 21.18
C LEU A 280 5.00 13.44 21.74
N SER A 281 5.72 14.02 22.71
CA SER A 281 5.49 15.38 23.22
C SER A 281 5.73 16.48 22.19
N GLU A 282 6.53 16.19 21.16
CA GLU A 282 6.83 17.09 20.04
C GLU A 282 5.90 16.82 18.85
N ASN A 283 4.97 15.86 18.95
CA ASN A 283 4.04 15.59 17.88
C ASN A 283 3.02 16.71 17.75
N GLN A 284 2.87 17.23 16.53
CA GLN A 284 1.94 18.31 16.20
C GLN A 284 1.13 17.92 14.97
N ILE A 285 -0.09 18.46 14.88
CA ILE A 285 -0.91 18.32 13.68
C ILE A 285 -0.18 19.05 12.55
N ARG A 286 0.06 18.34 11.44
CA ARG A 286 0.73 18.88 10.25
C ARG A 286 -0.25 18.85 9.09
N GLN A 287 -0.42 19.99 8.43
CA GLN A 287 -1.31 20.14 7.27
C GLN A 287 -0.60 19.81 5.94
N THR A 288 0.73 19.73 5.96
CA THR A 288 1.58 19.52 4.80
C THR A 288 2.42 18.26 5.02
N LEU A 289 2.35 17.32 4.08
CA LEU A 289 3.23 16.15 4.04
C LEU A 289 4.53 16.52 3.31
N LEU A 290 5.63 16.67 4.05
CA LEU A 290 6.95 16.83 3.46
C LEU A 290 7.51 15.44 3.07
N TYR A 291 7.71 15.20 1.77
CA TYR A 291 8.35 14.00 1.26
C TYR A 291 9.73 14.33 0.68
N PHE A 292 10.70 13.47 0.97
CA PHE A 292 12.06 13.59 0.47
C PHE A 292 12.24 12.66 -0.74
N LYS A 293 12.68 13.22 -1.87
CA LYS A 293 13.02 12.46 -3.06
C LYS A 293 14.55 12.36 -3.15
N GLY A 294 15.09 11.16 -2.94
CA GLY A 294 16.50 10.86 -3.20
C GLY A 294 16.64 9.94 -4.42
N ALA A 295 17.71 10.09 -5.21
CA ALA A 295 18.03 9.12 -6.25
C ALA A 295 18.92 8.01 -5.69
N LYS A 296 18.60 6.76 -6.04
CA LYS A 296 19.46 5.62 -5.75
C LYS A 296 20.61 5.58 -6.75
N HIS A 297 21.79 6.06 -6.35
CA HIS A 297 23.00 5.95 -7.17
C HIS A 297 23.80 4.70 -6.79
N ARG A 298 23.93 3.74 -7.72
CA ARG A 298 24.81 2.58 -7.52
C ARG A 298 26.16 2.88 -8.14
N HIS A 299 27.20 3.03 -7.32
CA HIS A 299 28.57 3.00 -7.80
C HIS A 299 29.11 1.57 -7.67
N ARG A 300 29.97 1.12 -8.61
CA ARG A 300 30.57 -0.24 -8.55
C ARG A 300 31.28 -0.41 -7.20
N HIS A 301 30.73 -1.29 -6.36
CA HIS A 301 31.16 -1.72 -5.02
C HIS A 301 30.55 -1.04 -3.79
N ASP A 302 29.83 0.09 -3.90
CA ASP A 302 29.14 0.70 -2.74
C ASP A 302 27.81 1.37 -3.12
N LEU A 303 26.83 1.29 -2.22
CA LEU A 303 25.53 1.94 -2.37
C LEU A 303 25.54 3.27 -1.61
N PHE A 304 25.45 4.38 -2.34
CA PHE A 304 25.24 5.71 -1.77
C PHE A 304 23.79 6.16 -2.07
N VAL A 305 23.10 6.65 -1.04
CA VAL A 305 21.79 7.32 -1.21
C VAL A 305 22.08 8.82 -1.13
N TYR A 306 21.92 9.53 -2.25
CA TYR A 306 21.99 10.98 -2.28
C TYR A 306 20.58 11.55 -2.07
N LEU A 307 20.46 12.52 -1.16
CA LEU A 307 19.29 13.37 -1.04
C LEU A 307 19.47 14.47 -2.09
N ASP A 308 18.85 14.32 -3.26
CA ASP A 308 19.13 15.20 -4.40
C ASP A 308 18.26 16.46 -4.39
N ASP A 309 17.01 16.44 -3.90
CA ASP A 309 16.15 17.63 -3.91
C ASP A 309 15.11 17.67 -2.76
N LEU A 310 14.94 18.87 -2.17
CA LEU A 310 13.86 19.18 -1.24
C LEU A 310 12.67 19.74 -2.02
N HIS A 311 11.60 18.95 -2.17
CA HIS A 311 10.34 19.45 -2.74
C HIS A 311 9.28 19.57 -1.65
N LEU A 312 8.85 20.81 -1.39
CA LEU A 312 7.64 21.10 -0.63
C LEU A 312 6.43 20.83 -1.53
N LEU A 313 5.72 19.73 -1.27
CA LEU A 313 4.39 19.52 -1.81
C LEU A 313 3.39 19.91 -0.70
N ASP A 314 2.67 21.01 -0.90
CA ASP A 314 1.50 21.35 -0.10
C ASP A 314 0.35 20.39 -0.43
N ILE A 315 0.43 19.17 0.11
CA ILE A 315 -0.69 18.24 0.10
C ILE A 315 -1.52 18.53 1.33
N LYS A 316 -2.59 19.28 1.13
CA LYS A 316 -3.67 19.50 2.10
C LYS A 316 -4.39 18.16 2.28
N VAL A 317 -4.09 17.43 3.34
CA VAL A 317 -4.86 16.24 3.73
C VAL A 317 -6.15 16.75 4.39
N VAL A 318 -7.28 16.55 3.72
CA VAL A 318 -8.63 16.79 4.26
C VAL A 318 -9.12 15.54 4.96
#